data_AF-A0A0A2I4N1-F1
#
_entry.id   AF-A0A0A2I4N1-F1
#
_cell.length_a   1.000
_cell.length_b   1.000
_cell.length_c   1.000
_cell.angle_alpha   90.00
_cell.angle_beta   90.00
_cell.angle_gamma   90.00
#
_symmetry.space_group_name_H-M   'P 1'
#
loop_
_entity.id
_entity.type
_entity.pdbx_description
1 polymer ?
#
loop_
_entity_poly.entity_id
_entity_poly.type
_entity_poly.pdbx_seq_one_letter_code
_entity_poly.pdbx_strand_id
1 'polypeptide(L)'
;MNRIGILAMAGVVALGTSAYAADNTLTSSKTGSPVVLDGKADKAWDAAAPLKITLDQLPYEPSNGYPGMKSTEVTIKSLYDDQNVYFLISYKDPTKSLARFPWVKQADGSWKKLANKDSTGHDNTYYEDKLAMFWNISTKGFETDGCMIACHLDEPGDTSPGRKYTASAAETIDMWHAKFVRTMPMGMFDDQYVDNTTDPKVNEGWGRRNDTAPEGGGYKDNANADKTGPAFMNNNPTADEQYYVVPDKKTAFVDTLKEGAIIPGIEISPLIGGRADILARNHYENGVWTAEVMRSLKTEGENVDTQDVQFTDKSKSYPFGMAIFDNSQINHLYHEGIFNLTFK
;
A
#
# COMPACT_ATOMS: atom_id res chain seq x y z
N MET A 1 -75.54 22.11 -21.32
CA MET A 1 -74.77 22.02 -20.06
C MET A 1 -73.85 20.83 -20.17
N ASN A 2 -72.55 21.10 -20.05
CA ASN A 2 -71.46 20.32 -20.64
C ASN A 2 -71.18 19.00 -19.94
N ARG A 3 -70.87 17.99 -20.76
CA ARG A 3 -70.31 16.69 -20.38
C ARG A 3 -68.86 16.86 -19.96
N ILE A 4 -68.49 16.34 -18.79
CA ILE A 4 -67.11 16.24 -18.31
C ILE A 4 -66.52 14.97 -18.91
N GLY A 5 -65.55 15.13 -19.82
CA GLY A 5 -64.74 14.04 -20.37
C GLY A 5 -63.46 13.89 -19.54
N ILE A 6 -63.23 12.69 -19.01
CA ILE A 6 -61.98 12.29 -18.37
C ILE A 6 -60.99 11.93 -19.49
N LEU A 7 -59.91 12.70 -19.63
CA LEU A 7 -58.73 12.29 -20.39
C LEU A 7 -57.69 11.72 -19.42
N ALA A 8 -57.42 10.43 -19.54
CA ALA A 8 -56.26 9.80 -18.92
C ALA A 8 -55.06 9.97 -19.86
N MET A 9 -54.07 10.76 -19.47
CA MET A 9 -52.77 10.79 -20.13
C MET A 9 -51.88 9.70 -19.53
N ALA A 10 -51.60 8.66 -20.32
CA ALA A 10 -50.55 7.69 -20.02
C ALA A 10 -49.19 8.31 -20.38
N GLY A 11 -48.44 8.73 -19.36
CA GLY A 11 -47.04 9.15 -19.52
C GLY A 11 -46.14 7.92 -19.56
N VAL A 12 -45.54 7.65 -20.72
CA VAL A 12 -44.46 6.66 -20.84
C VAL A 12 -43.19 7.27 -20.26
N VAL A 13 -42.78 6.78 -19.08
CA VAL A 13 -41.45 7.06 -18.52
C VAL A 13 -40.48 6.09 -19.16
N ALA A 14 -39.69 6.56 -20.13
CA ALA A 14 -38.54 5.83 -20.62
C ALA A 14 -37.42 5.93 -19.56
N LEU A 15 -37.28 4.89 -18.74
CA LEU A 15 -36.11 4.70 -17.89
C LEU A 15 -34.93 4.30 -18.78
N GLY A 16 -34.15 5.29 -19.21
CA GLY A 16 -32.83 5.04 -19.76
C GLY A 16 -31.84 4.80 -18.62
N THR A 17 -31.56 3.54 -18.32
CA THR A 17 -30.38 3.16 -17.52
C THR A 17 -29.46 2.33 -18.39
N SER A 18 -28.67 2.99 -19.23
CA SER A 18 -27.39 2.43 -19.67
C SER A 18 -26.34 2.84 -18.64
N ALA A 19 -26.35 2.18 -17.48
CA ALA A 19 -25.17 2.14 -16.64
C ALA A 19 -24.16 1.24 -17.37
N TYR A 20 -23.20 1.85 -18.05
CA TYR A 20 -22.00 1.13 -18.43
C TYR A 20 -21.35 0.68 -17.12
N ALA A 21 -21.41 -0.62 -16.83
CA ALA A 21 -20.56 -1.19 -15.79
C ALA A 21 -19.12 -0.82 -16.19
N ALA A 22 -18.42 -0.09 -15.31
CA ALA A 22 -17.01 0.17 -15.52
C ALA A 22 -16.30 -1.19 -15.65
N ASP A 23 -15.47 -1.34 -16.67
CA ASP A 23 -14.67 -2.55 -16.83
C ASP A 23 -13.64 -2.61 -15.71
N ASN A 24 -13.88 -3.46 -14.71
CA ASN A 24 -12.98 -3.68 -13.58
C ASN A 24 -11.82 -4.63 -13.91
N THR A 25 -11.54 -4.84 -15.20
CA THR A 25 -10.50 -5.76 -15.67
C THR A 25 -9.20 -5.01 -15.98
N LEU A 26 -8.12 -5.39 -15.29
CA LEU A 26 -6.76 -5.06 -15.68
C LEU A 26 -6.26 -6.13 -16.65
N THR A 27 -5.98 -5.76 -17.90
CA THR A 27 -5.36 -6.66 -18.87
C THR A 27 -3.84 -6.55 -18.78
N SER A 28 -3.16 -7.66 -18.45
CA SER A 28 -1.72 -7.81 -18.61
C SER A 28 -1.40 -8.26 -20.03
N SER A 29 -0.71 -7.41 -20.79
CA SER A 29 -0.34 -7.72 -22.17
C SER A 29 1.10 -8.22 -22.26
N LYS A 30 1.37 -9.20 -23.13
CA LYS A 30 2.74 -9.68 -23.32
C LYS A 30 3.63 -8.55 -23.86
N THR A 31 4.72 -8.24 -23.15
CA THR A 31 5.68 -7.24 -23.62
C THR A 31 6.58 -7.79 -24.72
N GLY A 32 6.84 -6.97 -25.73
CA GLY A 32 7.83 -7.24 -26.78
C GLY A 32 9.20 -6.61 -26.50
N SER A 33 9.38 -5.94 -25.35
CA SER A 33 10.61 -5.24 -24.97
C SER A 33 10.87 -5.38 -23.47
N PRO A 34 12.14 -5.37 -23.03
CA PRO A 34 12.46 -5.37 -21.60
C PRO A 34 11.80 -4.19 -20.88
N VAL A 35 11.23 -4.44 -19.71
CA VAL A 35 10.72 -3.40 -18.81
C VAL A 35 11.83 -3.03 -17.82
N VAL A 36 12.22 -1.76 -17.79
CA VAL A 36 13.25 -1.27 -16.87
C VAL A 36 12.57 -0.58 -15.70
N LEU A 37 12.81 -1.04 -14.47
CA LEU A 37 12.32 -0.33 -13.30
C LEU A 37 13.17 0.90 -13.04
N ASP A 38 12.62 2.09 -13.30
CA ASP A 38 13.22 3.38 -12.96
C ASP A 38 12.22 4.38 -12.36
N GLY A 39 10.96 3.95 -12.20
CA GLY A 39 9.87 4.75 -11.66
C GLY A 39 9.20 5.65 -12.70
N LYS A 40 9.48 5.47 -14.00
CA LYS A 40 8.94 6.28 -15.09
C LYS A 40 8.28 5.40 -16.14
N ALA A 41 7.19 5.90 -16.70
CA ALA A 41 6.54 5.23 -17.82
C ALA A 41 7.41 5.35 -19.09
N ASP A 42 8.17 4.30 -19.40
CA ASP A 42 8.85 4.15 -20.68
C ASP A 42 7.91 3.70 -21.81
N LYS A 43 8.48 3.52 -23.01
CA LYS A 43 7.74 3.17 -24.23
C LYS A 43 7.08 1.77 -24.17
N ALA A 44 7.58 0.83 -23.35
CA ALA A 44 6.97 -0.50 -23.24
C ALA A 44 5.52 -0.39 -22.73
N TRP A 45 5.23 0.60 -21.89
CA TRP A 45 3.91 0.83 -21.30
C TRP A 45 2.86 1.41 -22.27
N ASP A 46 3.25 1.85 -23.47
CA ASP A 46 2.33 2.35 -24.50
C ASP A 46 1.39 1.24 -24.99
N ALA A 47 1.84 -0.01 -24.96
CA ALA A 47 1.05 -1.16 -25.39
C ALA A 47 0.03 -1.63 -24.33
N ALA A 48 0.18 -1.22 -23.07
CA ALA A 48 -0.69 -1.65 -21.98
C ALA A 48 -1.91 -0.74 -21.82
N ALA A 49 -3.11 -1.34 -21.83
CA ALA A 49 -4.34 -0.63 -21.55
C ALA A 49 -4.40 -0.21 -20.07
N PRO A 50 -4.73 1.06 -19.76
CA PRO A 50 -4.88 1.52 -18.39
C PRO A 50 -6.23 1.08 -17.81
N LEU A 51 -6.21 0.62 -16.56
CA LEU A 51 -7.38 0.58 -15.68
C LEU A 51 -7.33 1.79 -14.75
N LYS A 52 -8.43 2.52 -14.64
CA LYS A 52 -8.59 3.65 -13.72
C LYS A 52 -9.46 3.23 -12.55
N ILE A 53 -8.97 3.44 -11.34
CA ILE A 53 -9.61 3.04 -10.10
C ILE A 53 -9.79 4.29 -9.24
N THR A 54 -11.04 4.61 -8.92
CA THR A 54 -11.34 5.63 -7.91
C THR A 54 -11.33 4.97 -6.53
N LEU A 55 -10.43 5.45 -5.67
CA LEU A 55 -10.40 5.11 -4.25
C LEU A 55 -10.99 6.29 -3.49
N ASP A 56 -12.11 6.09 -2.81
CA ASP A 56 -12.89 7.18 -2.21
C ASP A 56 -13.55 6.80 -0.87
N GLN A 57 -13.23 5.61 -0.35
CA GLN A 57 -13.65 5.18 0.98
C GLN A 57 -12.50 5.27 1.97
N LEU A 58 -12.85 5.48 3.24
CA LEU A 58 -11.92 5.50 4.38
C LEU A 58 -12.46 4.58 5.47
N PRO A 59 -11.61 3.75 6.11
CA PRO A 59 -12.06 2.86 7.19
C PRO A 59 -12.53 3.62 8.43
N TYR A 60 -12.01 4.82 8.67
CA TYR A 60 -12.41 5.69 9.77
C TYR A 60 -11.96 7.13 9.53
N GLU A 61 -12.46 8.05 10.36
CA GLU A 61 -12.05 9.46 10.39
C GLU A 61 -11.00 9.70 11.49
N PRO A 62 -9.75 10.09 11.14
CA PRO A 62 -8.71 10.39 12.13
C PRO A 62 -9.08 11.58 13.02
N SER A 63 -8.81 11.44 14.33
CA SER A 63 -9.09 12.48 15.34
C SER A 63 -7.87 13.30 15.75
N ASN A 64 -6.77 13.23 14.99
CA ASN A 64 -5.55 13.99 15.22
C ASN A 64 -5.46 15.31 14.43
N GLY A 65 -6.51 15.66 13.67
CA GLY A 65 -6.63 16.89 12.91
C GLY A 65 -5.94 16.89 11.54
N TYR A 66 -5.37 15.77 11.10
CA TYR A 66 -4.87 15.65 9.73
C TYR A 66 -6.04 15.41 8.76
N PRO A 67 -6.32 16.31 7.80
CA PRO A 67 -7.44 16.14 6.89
C PRO A 67 -7.24 14.98 5.90
N GLY A 68 -5.99 14.78 5.47
CA GLY A 68 -5.60 13.79 4.46
C GLY A 68 -6.36 13.90 3.13
N MET A 69 -6.00 13.03 2.19
CA MET A 69 -6.79 12.78 1.01
C MET A 69 -8.10 12.08 1.36
N LYS A 70 -9.19 12.49 0.72
CA LYS A 70 -10.51 11.85 0.82
C LYS A 70 -10.85 10.98 -0.40
N SER A 71 -10.15 11.20 -1.51
CA SER A 71 -10.23 10.37 -2.69
C SER A 71 -8.99 10.56 -3.56
N THR A 72 -8.62 9.54 -4.32
CA THR A 72 -7.63 9.64 -5.41
C THR A 72 -8.02 8.70 -6.56
N GLU A 73 -7.59 9.04 -7.78
CA GLU A 73 -7.68 8.16 -8.94
C GLU A 73 -6.32 7.48 -9.14
N VAL A 74 -6.31 6.16 -9.05
CA VAL A 74 -5.18 5.33 -9.43
C VAL A 74 -5.31 4.95 -10.90
N THR A 75 -4.28 5.16 -11.69
CA THR A 75 -4.13 4.54 -13.00
C THR A 75 -3.13 3.40 -12.89
N ILE A 76 -3.57 2.19 -13.21
CA ILE A 76 -2.73 0.98 -13.24
C ILE A 76 -2.68 0.39 -14.66
N LYS A 77 -1.48 0.01 -15.09
CA LYS A 77 -1.23 -0.77 -16.31
C LYS A 77 -0.48 -2.04 -15.93
N SER A 78 -0.63 -3.09 -16.74
CA SER A 78 0.13 -4.33 -16.54
C SER A 78 0.72 -4.86 -17.85
N LEU A 79 1.93 -5.37 -17.74
CA LEU A 79 2.63 -6.13 -18.77
C LEU A 79 3.10 -7.45 -18.17
N TYR A 80 3.46 -8.41 -19.01
CA TYR A 80 4.17 -9.61 -18.57
C TYR A 80 5.13 -10.11 -19.64
N ASP A 81 6.16 -10.85 -19.24
CA ASP A 81 6.99 -11.65 -20.13
C ASP A 81 6.94 -13.13 -19.72
N ASP A 82 7.88 -13.94 -20.20
CA ASP A 82 7.89 -15.38 -19.89
C ASP A 82 8.29 -15.68 -18.43
N GLN A 83 8.79 -14.68 -17.68
CA GLN A 83 9.30 -14.82 -16.32
C GLN A 83 8.54 -13.99 -15.30
N ASN A 84 8.11 -12.78 -15.64
CA ASN A 84 7.62 -11.76 -14.71
C ASN A 84 6.28 -11.17 -15.13
N VAL A 85 5.55 -10.68 -14.12
CA VAL A 85 4.48 -9.71 -14.29
C VAL A 85 4.98 -8.34 -13.84
N TYR A 86 4.52 -7.31 -14.54
CA TYR A 86 4.87 -5.92 -14.30
C TYR A 86 3.62 -5.09 -14.05
N PHE A 87 3.75 -4.08 -13.19
CA PHE A 87 2.71 -3.08 -12.97
C PHE A 87 3.31 -1.68 -13.01
N LEU A 88 2.63 -0.78 -13.71
CA LEU A 88 2.87 0.66 -13.62
C LEU A 88 1.67 1.28 -12.93
N ILE A 89 1.90 1.87 -11.77
CA ILE A 89 0.87 2.40 -10.88
C ILE A 89 1.14 3.89 -10.70
N SER A 90 0.15 4.73 -10.96
CA SER A 90 0.27 6.17 -10.72
C SER A 90 -0.98 6.71 -10.04
N TYR A 91 -0.80 7.65 -9.10
CA TYR A 91 -1.90 8.27 -8.37
C TYR A 91 -1.52 9.67 -7.91
N LYS A 92 -2.53 10.53 -7.77
CA LYS A 92 -2.32 11.87 -7.24
C LYS A 92 -2.18 11.80 -5.73
N ASP A 93 -1.14 12.46 -5.24
CA ASP A 93 -0.84 12.67 -3.84
C ASP A 93 -0.16 14.04 -3.70
N PRO A 94 -0.85 15.06 -3.15
CA PRO A 94 -0.31 16.41 -3.07
C PRO A 94 0.72 16.59 -1.94
N THR A 95 0.95 15.61 -1.06
CA THR A 95 1.70 15.82 0.19
C THR A 95 3.13 15.25 0.15
N LYS A 96 3.37 14.16 -0.61
CA LYS A 96 4.66 13.42 -0.62
C LYS A 96 5.15 13.16 0.80
N SER A 97 4.40 12.39 1.57
CA SER A 97 4.71 12.21 2.99
C SER A 97 5.80 11.17 3.20
N LEU A 98 6.95 11.65 3.66
CA LEU A 98 8.10 10.82 4.05
C LEU A 98 8.47 10.97 5.52
N ALA A 99 7.85 11.90 6.26
CA ALA A 99 8.23 12.31 7.61
C ALA A 99 7.81 11.31 8.69
N ARG A 100 8.27 10.06 8.59
CA ARG A 100 7.93 8.97 9.49
C ARG A 100 8.64 9.11 10.84
N PHE A 101 7.89 9.54 11.85
CA PHE A 101 8.33 9.69 13.24
C PHE A 101 9.75 10.28 13.40
N PRO A 102 10.11 11.40 12.74
CA PRO A 102 11.46 11.92 12.79
C PRO A 102 11.81 12.43 14.20
N TRP A 103 13.11 12.43 14.51
CA TRP A 103 13.64 13.15 15.66
C TRP A 103 13.86 14.61 15.31
N VAL A 104 13.44 15.52 16.18
CA VAL A 104 13.65 16.95 16.02
C VAL A 104 14.34 17.54 17.24
N LYS A 105 15.39 18.33 16.99
CA LYS A 105 16.13 19.06 18.04
C LYS A 105 15.27 20.18 18.60
N GLN A 106 15.08 20.17 19.92
CA GLN A 106 14.30 21.17 20.65
C GLN A 106 15.19 22.36 21.07
N ALA A 107 14.55 23.48 21.43
CA ALA A 107 15.25 24.71 21.87
C ALA A 107 16.10 24.52 23.14
N ASP A 108 15.69 23.61 24.03
CA ASP A 108 16.41 23.26 25.26
C ASP A 108 17.60 22.31 25.04
N GLY A 109 17.86 21.93 23.79
CA GLY A 109 18.92 21.00 23.43
C GLY A 109 18.52 19.52 23.50
N SER A 110 17.30 19.17 23.91
CA SER A 110 16.81 17.79 23.88
C SER A 110 16.40 17.36 22.48
N TRP A 111 16.22 16.05 22.27
CA TRP A 111 15.65 15.48 21.05
C TRP A 111 14.25 14.93 21.33
N LYS A 112 13.31 15.23 20.44
CA LYS A 112 11.94 14.73 20.52
C LYS A 112 11.59 13.96 19.26
N LYS A 113 11.10 12.73 19.41
CA LYS A 113 10.50 11.99 18.31
C LYS A 113 9.10 12.54 18.05
N LEU A 114 8.85 13.03 16.85
CA LEU A 114 7.55 13.58 16.50
C LEU A 114 6.53 12.45 16.34
N ALA A 115 5.36 12.66 16.92
CA ALA A 115 4.17 11.85 16.78
C ALA A 115 2.96 12.72 17.10
N ASN A 116 1.84 12.45 16.44
CA ASN A 116 0.53 13.04 16.64
C ASN A 116 -0.53 11.94 16.45
N LYS A 117 -0.57 11.01 17.42
CA LYS A 117 -1.46 9.86 17.39
C LYS A 117 -2.91 10.30 17.57
N ASP A 118 -3.81 9.68 16.82
CA ASP A 118 -5.26 9.83 16.99
C ASP A 118 -5.79 8.96 18.15
N SER A 119 -7.11 8.97 18.34
CA SER A 119 -7.81 8.19 19.38
C SER A 119 -7.66 6.67 19.23
N THR A 120 -7.18 6.17 18.09
CA THR A 120 -6.90 4.76 17.85
C THR A 120 -5.45 4.38 18.19
N GLY A 121 -4.64 5.36 18.62
CA GLY A 121 -3.21 5.16 18.94
C GLY A 121 -2.29 5.13 17.72
N HIS A 122 -2.82 5.41 16.53
CA HIS A 122 -2.11 5.42 15.25
C HIS A 122 -1.84 6.84 14.77
N ASP A 123 -0.80 7.01 13.97
CA ASP A 123 -0.39 8.32 13.47
C ASP A 123 -0.82 8.54 12.01
N ASN A 124 -1.28 9.76 11.72
CA ASN A 124 -1.63 10.22 10.37
C ASN A 124 -0.99 11.58 10.03
N THR A 125 0.03 12.01 10.78
CA THR A 125 0.68 13.33 10.61
C THR A 125 2.19 13.20 10.42
N TYR A 126 2.82 12.26 11.12
CA TYR A 126 4.25 11.97 11.06
C TYR A 126 4.47 10.53 10.65
N TYR A 127 4.01 10.19 9.46
CA TYR A 127 4.14 8.85 8.90
C TYR A 127 4.70 8.92 7.47
N GLU A 128 4.29 7.98 6.63
CA GLU A 128 4.73 7.86 5.25
C GLU A 128 3.54 7.55 4.34
N ASP A 129 3.69 7.90 3.07
CA ASP A 129 2.82 7.39 2.01
C ASP A 129 3.07 5.90 1.82
N LYS A 130 2.00 5.18 1.48
CA LYS A 130 2.05 3.74 1.17
C LYS A 130 1.07 3.39 0.08
N LEU A 131 1.34 2.26 -0.56
CA LEU A 131 0.48 1.61 -1.53
C LEU A 131 0.37 0.14 -1.14
N ALA A 132 -0.83 -0.43 -1.18
CA ALA A 132 -1.04 -1.85 -0.95
C ALA A 132 -1.85 -2.47 -2.09
N MET A 133 -1.54 -3.73 -2.40
CA MET A 133 -2.32 -4.59 -3.30
C MET A 133 -2.61 -5.90 -2.58
N PHE A 134 -3.84 -6.39 -2.68
CA PHE A 134 -4.26 -7.67 -2.11
C PHE A 134 -4.64 -8.59 -3.24
N TRP A 135 -4.17 -9.83 -3.23
CA TRP A 135 -4.48 -10.86 -4.22
C TRP A 135 -5.09 -12.08 -3.54
N ASN A 136 -6.17 -12.62 -4.10
CA ASN A 136 -6.73 -13.85 -3.55
C ASN A 136 -5.80 -15.04 -3.80
N ILE A 137 -5.47 -15.79 -2.75
CA ILE A 137 -4.84 -17.11 -2.86
C ILE A 137 -5.94 -18.18 -2.75
N SER A 138 -6.66 -18.18 -1.63
CA SER A 138 -7.64 -19.23 -1.31
C SER A 138 -8.85 -18.76 -0.48
N THR A 139 -8.98 -17.45 -0.22
CA THR A 139 -10.04 -16.89 0.61
C THR A 139 -11.37 -16.87 -0.12
N LYS A 140 -12.40 -17.47 0.49
CA LYS A 140 -13.72 -17.61 -0.14
C LYS A 140 -14.46 -16.29 -0.10
N GLY A 141 -15.11 -15.90 -1.20
CA GLY A 141 -15.86 -14.66 -1.29
C GLY A 141 -15.01 -13.43 -1.60
N PHE A 142 -13.68 -13.57 -1.69
CA PHE A 142 -12.81 -12.47 -2.12
C PHE A 142 -13.17 -11.99 -3.54
N GLU A 143 -13.61 -12.89 -4.42
CA GLU A 143 -14.11 -12.57 -5.75
C GLU A 143 -15.37 -11.68 -5.76
N THR A 144 -16.01 -11.48 -4.61
CA THR A 144 -17.17 -10.60 -4.42
C THR A 144 -16.79 -9.38 -3.60
N ASP A 145 -16.16 -9.57 -2.43
CA ASP A 145 -15.93 -8.51 -1.44
C ASP A 145 -14.49 -7.97 -1.42
N GLY A 146 -13.61 -8.52 -2.26
CA GLY A 146 -12.20 -8.17 -2.32
C GLY A 146 -11.52 -8.18 -0.95
N CYS A 147 -10.72 -7.14 -0.68
CA CYS A 147 -9.99 -7.06 0.59
C CYS A 147 -10.91 -6.87 1.82
N MET A 148 -12.18 -6.52 1.63
CA MET A 148 -13.14 -6.35 2.73
C MET A 148 -13.50 -7.67 3.39
N ILE A 149 -13.37 -8.80 2.68
CA ILE A 149 -13.64 -10.13 3.26
C ILE A 149 -12.81 -10.44 4.50
N ALA A 150 -11.61 -9.86 4.60
CA ALA A 150 -10.73 -10.03 5.75
C ALA A 150 -10.86 -8.90 6.77
N CYS A 151 -11.64 -7.85 6.51
CA CYS A 151 -11.74 -6.65 7.35
C CYS A 151 -12.76 -6.87 8.47
N HIS A 152 -12.29 -6.79 9.72
CA HIS A 152 -13.12 -6.93 10.91
C HIS A 152 -13.01 -5.64 11.72
N LEU A 153 -14.11 -4.90 11.81
CA LEU A 153 -14.18 -3.62 12.51
C LEU A 153 -14.56 -3.83 13.97
N ASP A 154 -14.16 -2.90 14.82
CA ASP A 154 -14.56 -2.82 16.24
C ASP A 154 -14.29 -4.11 17.06
N GLU A 155 -13.12 -4.72 16.85
CA GLU A 155 -12.71 -5.92 17.58
C GLU A 155 -12.71 -5.70 19.11
N PRO A 156 -13.43 -6.54 19.89
CA PRO A 156 -13.57 -6.33 21.33
C PRO A 156 -12.22 -6.27 22.07
N GLY A 157 -12.00 -5.17 22.78
CA GLY A 157 -10.76 -4.97 23.56
C GLY A 157 -9.58 -4.43 22.74
N ASP A 158 -9.80 -4.13 21.47
CA ASP A 158 -8.83 -3.45 20.62
C ASP A 158 -9.19 -1.97 20.41
N THR A 159 -8.17 -1.16 20.14
CA THR A 159 -8.34 0.29 19.88
C THR A 159 -8.18 0.63 18.41
N SER A 160 -7.73 -0.32 17.58
CA SER A 160 -7.73 -0.17 16.12
C SER A 160 -9.15 -0.09 15.59
N PRO A 161 -9.43 0.73 14.57
CA PRO A 161 -10.73 0.78 13.90
C PRO A 161 -11.04 -0.51 13.13
N GLY A 162 -10.01 -1.31 12.83
CA GLY A 162 -10.21 -2.64 12.26
C GLY A 162 -8.96 -3.49 12.25
N ARG A 163 -9.18 -4.79 12.04
CA ARG A 163 -8.17 -5.84 11.91
C ARG A 163 -8.39 -6.64 10.64
N LYS A 164 -7.30 -7.22 10.14
CA LYS A 164 -7.30 -8.04 8.93
C LYS A 164 -6.97 -9.48 9.33
N TYR A 165 -7.88 -10.42 9.06
CA TYR A 165 -7.66 -11.86 9.18
C TYR A 165 -8.69 -12.63 8.35
N THR A 166 -8.35 -13.84 7.92
CA THR A 166 -9.24 -14.71 7.13
C THR A 166 -10.10 -15.59 8.03
N ALA A 167 -11.14 -16.21 7.45
CA ALA A 167 -12.11 -17.00 8.20
C ALA A 167 -11.57 -18.36 8.70
N SER A 168 -10.54 -18.91 8.05
CA SER A 168 -10.02 -20.24 8.38
C SER A 168 -8.55 -20.41 7.99
N ALA A 169 -7.87 -21.38 8.62
CA ALA A 169 -6.45 -21.67 8.36
C ALA A 169 -6.14 -22.17 6.94
N ALA A 170 -7.15 -22.52 6.15
CA ALA A 170 -6.99 -22.88 4.74
C ALA A 170 -7.09 -21.67 3.80
N GLU A 171 -7.41 -20.49 4.34
CA GLU A 171 -7.68 -19.27 3.59
C GLU A 171 -6.58 -18.26 3.84
N THR A 172 -5.89 -17.85 2.78
CA THR A 172 -4.90 -16.79 2.81
C THR A 172 -5.11 -15.78 1.68
N ILE A 173 -4.54 -14.60 1.88
CA ILE A 173 -4.54 -13.50 0.92
C ILE A 173 -3.10 -13.00 0.83
N ASP A 174 -2.57 -12.92 -0.39
CA ASP A 174 -1.27 -12.32 -0.67
C ASP A 174 -1.42 -10.79 -0.60
N MET A 175 -0.49 -10.12 0.07
CA MET A 175 -0.52 -8.70 0.39
C MET A 175 0.81 -8.03 0.07
N TRP A 176 0.83 -7.29 -1.02
CA TRP A 176 1.97 -6.47 -1.38
C TRP A 176 1.82 -5.12 -0.70
N HIS A 177 2.87 -4.62 -0.03
CA HIS A 177 2.79 -3.35 0.70
C HIS A 177 4.03 -2.45 0.56
N ALA A 178 3.98 -1.53 -0.39
CA ALA A 178 5.00 -0.52 -0.64
C ALA A 178 4.95 0.55 0.44
N LYS A 179 6.12 0.81 1.04
CA LYS A 179 6.30 1.78 2.10
C LYS A 179 7.35 2.79 1.65
N PHE A 180 6.95 4.04 1.42
CA PHE A 180 7.79 4.99 0.68
C PHE A 180 9.02 5.47 1.47
N VAL A 181 9.04 5.22 2.78
CA VAL A 181 10.22 5.40 3.63
C VAL A 181 10.91 4.07 3.89
N ARG A 182 10.15 2.99 4.14
CA ARG A 182 10.72 1.73 4.65
C ARG A 182 11.23 0.75 3.62
N THR A 183 10.65 0.70 2.42
CA THR A 183 10.96 -0.36 1.43
C THR A 183 11.27 0.20 0.05
N MET A 184 10.57 1.25 -0.39
CA MET A 184 10.78 1.85 -1.71
C MET A 184 12.20 2.43 -1.90
N PRO A 185 12.87 3.03 -0.89
CA PRO A 185 14.26 3.45 -1.06
C PRO A 185 15.24 2.28 -1.25
N MET A 186 14.88 1.07 -0.80
CA MET A 186 15.62 -0.17 -1.07
C MET A 186 15.20 -0.84 -2.38
N GLY A 187 14.23 -0.24 -3.08
CA GLY A 187 13.78 -0.73 -4.36
C GLY A 187 12.90 -1.97 -4.28
N MET A 188 12.11 -2.08 -3.20
CA MET A 188 11.33 -3.27 -2.87
C MET A 188 9.90 -2.92 -2.46
N PHE A 189 8.98 -3.78 -2.86
CA PHE A 189 7.61 -3.84 -2.36
C PHE A 189 7.59 -4.92 -1.27
N ASP A 190 7.09 -4.62 -0.06
CA ASP A 190 7.12 -5.59 1.03
C ASP A 190 6.14 -6.74 0.73
N ASP A 191 6.66 -7.95 0.54
CA ASP A 191 5.84 -9.14 0.33
C ASP A 191 5.41 -9.74 1.68
N GLN A 192 4.10 -9.88 1.81
CA GLN A 192 3.39 -10.14 3.05
C GLN A 192 2.13 -10.93 2.74
N TYR A 193 1.51 -11.51 3.75
CA TYR A 193 0.22 -12.20 3.57
C TYR A 193 -0.73 -11.97 4.74
N VAL A 194 -1.98 -12.38 4.57
CA VAL A 194 -3.00 -12.38 5.62
C VAL A 194 -3.46 -13.82 5.86
N ASP A 195 -3.42 -14.24 7.13
CA ASP A 195 -3.93 -15.53 7.62
C ASP A 195 -5.10 -15.34 8.60
N ASN A 196 -5.53 -16.45 9.22
CA ASN A 196 -6.68 -16.50 10.12
C ASN A 196 -6.35 -16.18 11.59
N THR A 197 -5.19 -15.61 11.88
CA THR A 197 -4.79 -15.32 13.27
C THR A 197 -5.64 -14.21 13.86
N THR A 198 -6.34 -14.55 14.94
CA THR A 198 -7.19 -13.60 15.69
C THR A 198 -6.66 -13.28 17.09
N ASP A 199 -5.65 -14.00 17.57
CA ASP A 199 -5.07 -13.73 18.89
C ASP A 199 -3.90 -12.72 18.78
N PRO A 200 -4.04 -11.49 19.31
CA PRO A 200 -2.97 -10.49 19.29
C PRO A 200 -1.73 -10.92 20.10
N LYS A 201 -1.83 -11.90 20.99
CA LYS A 201 -0.67 -12.47 21.71
C LYS A 201 0.16 -13.39 20.82
N VAL A 202 -0.46 -14.00 19.81
CA VAL A 202 0.24 -14.79 18.79
C VAL A 202 0.88 -13.85 17.77
N ASN A 203 0.16 -12.81 17.36
CA ASN A 203 0.69 -11.76 16.49
C ASN A 203 -0.06 -10.43 16.69
N GLU A 204 0.67 -9.37 17.05
CA GLU A 204 0.10 -8.02 17.24
C GLU A 204 -0.57 -7.46 15.98
N GLY A 205 -0.14 -7.92 14.79
CA GLY A 205 -0.72 -7.61 13.50
C GLY A 205 -1.98 -8.42 13.13
N TRP A 206 -2.46 -9.27 14.05
CA TRP A 206 -3.57 -10.20 13.82
C TRP A 206 -3.28 -11.13 12.64
N GLY A 207 -4.09 -11.15 11.58
CA GLY A 207 -3.84 -12.00 10.42
C GLY A 207 -2.68 -11.53 9.55
N ARG A 208 -2.26 -10.27 9.65
CA ARG A 208 -1.17 -9.74 8.82
C ARG A 208 0.17 -10.36 9.22
N ARG A 209 0.84 -10.98 8.27
CA ARG A 209 2.15 -11.64 8.41
C ARG A 209 3.12 -11.14 7.36
N ASN A 210 4.40 -11.23 7.66
CA ASN A 210 5.42 -11.16 6.62
C ASN A 210 5.57 -12.55 6.00
N ASP A 211 5.95 -12.62 4.73
CA ASP A 211 6.33 -13.89 4.12
C ASP A 211 7.56 -14.49 4.80
N THR A 212 7.72 -15.79 4.61
CA THR A 212 8.81 -16.53 5.23
C THR A 212 10.15 -16.00 4.73
N ALA A 213 10.97 -15.56 5.68
CA ALA A 213 12.29 -15.01 5.43
C ALA A 213 13.28 -15.44 6.51
N PRO A 214 14.58 -15.56 6.17
CA PRO A 214 15.61 -15.72 7.18
C PRO A 214 15.67 -14.49 8.09
N GLU A 215 16.33 -14.64 9.24
CA GLU A 215 16.52 -13.53 10.17
C GLU A 215 17.38 -12.42 9.54
N GLY A 216 16.89 -11.17 9.60
CA GLY A 216 17.58 -9.99 9.13
C GLY A 216 16.76 -9.12 8.17
N GLY A 217 17.42 -8.10 7.61
CA GLY A 217 16.81 -7.18 6.65
C GLY A 217 15.71 -6.28 7.24
N GLY A 218 15.04 -5.53 6.36
CA GLY A 218 13.91 -4.69 6.73
C GLY A 218 14.29 -3.44 7.50
N TYR A 219 13.48 -3.08 8.49
CA TYR A 219 13.53 -1.75 9.11
C TYR A 219 13.38 -1.81 10.62
N LYS A 220 14.00 -0.86 11.30
CA LYS A 220 14.09 -0.80 12.77
C LYS A 220 14.07 0.63 13.27
N ASP A 221 13.52 0.80 14.47
CA ASP A 221 13.46 2.11 15.12
C ASP A 221 14.86 2.69 15.32
N ASN A 222 15.09 3.93 14.87
CA ASN A 222 16.36 4.62 15.12
C ASN A 222 16.27 5.35 16.46
N ALA A 223 16.62 4.69 17.55
CA ALA A 223 16.69 5.32 18.87
C ALA A 223 17.92 4.80 19.62
N ASN A 224 18.56 5.67 20.41
CA ASN A 224 19.58 5.24 21.35
C ASN A 224 18.98 4.33 22.44
N ALA A 225 19.83 3.64 23.22
CA ALA A 225 19.37 2.69 24.24
C ALA A 225 18.41 3.33 25.26
N ASP A 226 18.63 4.60 25.60
CA ASP A 226 17.83 5.35 26.57
C ASP A 226 16.54 5.92 25.99
N LYS A 227 16.32 5.80 24.66
CA LYS A 227 15.19 6.36 23.91
C LYS A 227 15.04 7.89 24.06
N THR A 228 16.14 8.59 24.28
CA THR A 228 16.21 10.05 24.45
C THR A 228 16.63 10.79 23.18
N GLY A 229 17.07 10.07 22.16
CA GLY A 229 17.48 10.64 20.88
C GLY A 229 17.82 9.58 19.84
N PRO A 230 18.22 10.00 18.63
CA PRO A 230 18.61 9.08 17.56
C PRO A 230 19.91 8.33 17.90
N ALA A 231 20.01 7.08 17.44
CA ALA A 231 21.26 6.31 17.52
C ALA A 231 22.19 6.59 16.32
N PHE A 232 21.59 6.81 15.15
CA PHE A 232 22.30 6.96 13.89
C PHE A 232 21.81 8.17 13.09
N MET A 233 22.64 8.60 12.16
CA MET A 233 22.32 9.60 11.14
C MET A 233 22.93 9.20 9.80
N ASN A 234 22.58 9.92 8.74
CA ASN A 234 23.21 9.76 7.43
C ASN A 234 24.38 10.74 7.27
N ASN A 235 25.46 10.29 6.64
CA ASN A 235 26.48 11.18 6.10
C ASN A 235 25.99 11.76 4.75
N ASN A 236 25.98 13.09 4.61
CA ASN A 236 25.55 13.81 3.41
C ASN A 236 24.21 13.30 2.80
N PRO A 237 23.08 13.35 3.55
CA PRO A 237 21.80 12.88 3.06
C PRO A 237 21.26 13.76 1.91
N THR A 238 20.52 13.15 0.99
CA THR A 238 19.58 13.87 0.11
C THR A 238 18.38 14.39 0.90
N ALA A 239 17.51 15.17 0.24
CA ALA A 239 16.30 15.68 0.88
C ALA A 239 15.37 14.57 1.41
N ASP A 240 15.18 13.49 0.64
CA ASP A 240 14.31 12.38 1.06
C ASP A 240 14.98 11.54 2.17
N GLU A 241 16.30 11.33 2.08
CA GLU A 241 17.10 10.59 3.07
C GLU A 241 17.18 11.28 4.45
N GLN A 242 16.65 12.50 4.58
CA GLN A 242 16.45 13.16 5.87
C GLN A 242 15.47 12.39 6.78
N TYR A 243 14.67 11.47 6.22
CA TYR A 243 13.63 10.76 6.97
C TYR A 243 13.88 9.25 7.19
N TYR A 244 14.94 8.68 6.61
CA TYR A 244 15.34 7.28 6.82
C TYR A 244 16.86 7.12 6.79
N VAL A 245 17.43 6.35 7.73
CA VAL A 245 18.86 6.02 7.71
C VAL A 245 19.12 4.94 6.67
N VAL A 246 19.95 5.26 5.67
CA VAL A 246 20.31 4.34 4.57
C VAL A 246 21.56 3.56 4.97
N PRO A 247 21.64 2.23 4.72
CA PRO A 247 22.79 1.41 5.13
C PRO A 247 24.15 1.99 4.74
N ASP A 248 24.30 2.42 3.49
CA ASP A 248 25.59 2.87 2.93
C ASP A 248 26.03 4.25 3.44
N LYS A 249 25.11 5.02 4.02
CA LYS A 249 25.37 6.38 4.56
C LYS A 249 25.31 6.41 6.08
N LYS A 250 24.96 5.30 6.72
CA LYS A 250 24.76 5.19 8.15
C LYS A 250 26.05 5.51 8.91
N THR A 251 25.96 6.45 9.84
CA THR A 251 27.00 6.76 10.82
C THR A 251 26.40 6.92 12.21
N ALA A 252 27.22 6.78 13.25
CA ALA A 252 26.81 7.06 14.61
C ALA A 252 26.30 8.50 14.73
N PHE A 253 25.22 8.70 15.47
CA PHE A 253 24.69 10.04 15.68
C PHE A 253 25.66 10.90 16.50
N VAL A 254 25.90 12.13 16.04
CA VAL A 254 26.72 13.13 16.73
C VAL A 254 25.94 14.43 16.86
N ASP A 255 25.70 14.85 18.11
CA ASP A 255 24.85 16.00 18.41
C ASP A 255 25.59 17.35 18.27
N THR A 256 25.76 17.80 17.03
CA THR A 256 26.35 19.10 16.67
C THR A 256 25.34 20.04 16.01
N LEU A 257 24.06 19.67 16.07
CA LEU A 257 22.99 20.27 15.28
C LEU A 257 22.24 21.35 16.08
N LYS A 258 21.67 22.30 15.35
CA LYS A 258 20.88 23.39 15.94
C LYS A 258 19.43 22.96 16.14
N GLU A 259 18.70 23.75 16.95
CA GLU A 259 17.25 23.64 17.08
C GLU A 259 16.56 23.51 15.71
N GLY A 260 15.54 22.66 15.63
CA GLY A 260 14.79 22.38 14.40
C GLY A 260 15.47 21.37 13.47
N ALA A 261 16.71 20.96 13.74
CA ALA A 261 17.35 19.90 12.98
C ALA A 261 16.56 18.60 13.07
N ILE A 262 16.48 17.88 11.95
CA ILE A 262 15.70 16.66 11.78
C ILE A 262 16.65 15.49 11.56
N ILE A 263 16.41 14.38 12.26
CA ILE A 263 17.13 13.12 12.08
C ILE A 263 16.11 12.00 11.85
N PRO A 264 16.39 11.05 10.93
CA PRO A 264 15.50 9.94 10.66
C PRO A 264 15.02 9.21 11.92
N GLY A 265 13.72 8.90 11.97
CA GLY A 265 13.13 8.08 13.04
C GLY A 265 13.36 6.58 12.88
N ILE A 266 13.88 6.16 11.73
CA ILE A 266 13.93 4.77 11.30
C ILE A 266 15.22 4.48 10.52
N GLU A 267 15.74 3.28 10.69
CA GLU A 267 16.78 2.71 9.83
C GLU A 267 16.15 1.68 8.89
N ILE A 268 16.64 1.66 7.65
CA ILE A 268 16.16 0.74 6.62
C ILE A 268 17.30 -0.14 6.13
N SER A 269 16.94 -1.27 5.56
CA SER A 269 17.83 -2.26 4.95
C SER A 269 17.02 -3.06 3.93
N PRO A 270 17.67 -3.68 2.93
CA PRO A 270 16.98 -4.55 1.98
C PRO A 270 16.16 -5.63 2.71
N LEU A 271 14.99 -5.95 2.16
CA LEU A 271 14.24 -7.14 2.52
C LEU A 271 14.99 -8.39 2.02
N ILE A 272 14.69 -9.54 2.60
CA ILE A 272 15.33 -10.82 2.28
C ILE A 272 14.30 -11.96 2.32
N GLY A 273 14.61 -13.10 1.69
CA GLY A 273 13.69 -14.24 1.60
C GLY A 273 12.44 -13.90 0.79
N GLY A 274 11.32 -14.58 1.07
CA GLY A 274 10.05 -14.38 0.34
C GLY A 274 9.58 -12.92 0.38
N ARG A 275 9.85 -12.19 1.46
CA ARG A 275 9.55 -10.75 1.58
C ARG A 275 10.18 -9.87 0.50
N ALA A 276 11.20 -10.36 -0.19
CA ALA A 276 11.96 -9.63 -1.21
C ALA A 276 11.60 -10.01 -2.65
N ASP A 277 10.55 -10.82 -2.85
CA ASP A 277 10.16 -11.33 -4.18
C ASP A 277 9.62 -10.25 -5.12
N ILE A 278 9.35 -9.05 -4.60
CA ILE A 278 8.80 -7.94 -5.36
C ILE A 278 9.79 -6.77 -5.40
N LEU A 279 10.28 -6.51 -6.62
CA LEU A 279 11.11 -5.36 -6.90
C LEU A 279 10.26 -4.18 -7.33
N ALA A 280 10.63 -2.97 -6.89
CA ALA A 280 9.93 -1.76 -7.27
C ALA A 280 10.85 -0.56 -7.41
N ARG A 281 10.47 0.41 -8.24
CA ARG A 281 11.05 1.76 -8.27
C ARG A 281 9.93 2.78 -8.34
N ASN A 282 10.17 3.97 -7.81
CA ASN A 282 9.20 5.04 -7.80
C ASN A 282 9.80 6.39 -8.11
N HIS A 283 8.93 7.28 -8.57
CA HIS A 283 9.21 8.67 -8.82
C HIS A 283 8.05 9.52 -8.29
N TYR A 284 8.37 10.66 -7.70
CA TYR A 284 7.38 11.67 -7.35
C TYR A 284 7.63 12.93 -8.14
N GLU A 285 6.62 13.40 -8.86
CA GLU A 285 6.70 14.65 -9.59
C GLU A 285 5.31 15.29 -9.69
N ASN A 286 5.24 16.61 -9.50
CA ASN A 286 4.02 17.39 -9.72
C ASN A 286 2.77 16.86 -9.01
N GLY A 287 2.89 16.40 -7.76
CA GLY A 287 1.74 15.89 -7.01
C GLY A 287 1.33 14.47 -7.38
N VAL A 288 2.20 13.69 -8.02
CA VAL A 288 1.90 12.34 -8.50
C VAL A 288 3.02 11.39 -8.09
N TRP A 289 2.64 10.30 -7.42
CA TRP A 289 3.48 9.12 -7.30
C TRP A 289 3.33 8.26 -8.54
N THR A 290 4.45 7.79 -9.08
CA THR A 290 4.53 6.73 -10.09
C THR A 290 5.40 5.61 -9.53
N ALA A 291 4.93 4.38 -9.60
CA ALA A 291 5.64 3.20 -9.17
C ALA A 291 5.62 2.13 -10.27
N GLU A 292 6.78 1.57 -10.56
CA GLU A 292 6.93 0.37 -11.37
C GLU A 292 7.24 -0.80 -10.47
N VAL A 293 6.57 -1.92 -10.69
CA VAL A 293 6.65 -3.13 -9.89
C VAL A 293 6.95 -4.30 -10.81
N MET A 294 7.86 -5.18 -10.39
CA MET A 294 8.19 -6.45 -11.04
C MET A 294 8.11 -7.56 -10.01
N ARG A 295 7.47 -8.65 -10.40
CA ARG A 295 7.45 -9.90 -9.63
C ARG A 295 7.47 -11.09 -10.57
N SER A 296 8.17 -12.15 -10.20
CA SER A 296 8.14 -13.42 -10.93
C SER A 296 6.72 -13.95 -11.07
N LEU A 297 6.37 -14.52 -12.23
CA LEU A 297 5.08 -15.17 -12.44
C LEU A 297 4.85 -16.35 -11.50
N LYS A 298 5.96 -17.00 -11.11
CA LYS A 298 6.02 -18.06 -10.13
C LYS A 298 7.08 -17.69 -9.09
N THR A 299 6.70 -17.60 -7.82
CA THR A 299 7.67 -17.44 -6.72
C THR A 299 8.18 -18.80 -6.27
N GLU A 300 9.32 -18.79 -5.59
CA GLU A 300 9.99 -19.99 -5.10
C GLU A 300 10.43 -19.77 -3.65
N GLY A 301 10.30 -20.80 -2.82
CA GLY A 301 10.65 -20.68 -1.41
C GLY A 301 9.80 -21.58 -0.53
N GLU A 302 9.90 -21.36 0.77
CA GLU A 302 9.06 -22.02 1.76
C GLU A 302 7.69 -21.35 1.81
N ASN A 303 6.62 -22.14 1.92
CA ASN A 303 5.24 -21.66 2.11
C ASN A 303 4.66 -20.77 0.98
N VAL A 304 5.33 -20.66 -0.16
CA VAL A 304 4.89 -19.81 -1.31
C VAL A 304 3.48 -20.14 -1.79
N ASP A 305 3.04 -21.39 -1.69
CA ASP A 305 1.68 -21.78 -2.09
C ASP A 305 0.58 -21.26 -1.14
N THR A 306 0.94 -20.80 0.06
CA THR A 306 0.01 -20.21 1.03
C THR A 306 0.31 -18.75 1.33
N GLN A 307 1.46 -18.22 0.90
CA GLN A 307 1.87 -16.83 1.11
C GLN A 307 1.67 -15.97 -0.14
N ASP A 308 1.86 -16.55 -1.34
CA ASP A 308 1.89 -15.76 -2.57
C ASP A 308 0.93 -16.29 -3.65
N VAL A 309 0.34 -15.38 -4.41
CA VAL A 309 -0.45 -15.73 -5.58
C VAL A 309 0.45 -16.23 -6.73
N GLN A 310 0.08 -17.33 -7.39
CA GLN A 310 0.86 -17.87 -8.51
C GLN A 310 0.24 -17.50 -9.86
N PHE A 311 0.87 -16.59 -10.60
CA PHE A 311 0.42 -16.11 -11.92
C PHE A 311 0.82 -17.04 -13.08
N THR A 312 0.84 -18.36 -12.84
CA THR A 312 1.31 -19.36 -13.79
C THR A 312 0.25 -19.80 -14.80
N ASP A 313 -1.03 -19.66 -14.48
CA ASP A 313 -2.14 -20.02 -15.35
C ASP A 313 -2.76 -18.79 -16.01
N LYS A 314 -2.33 -18.51 -17.22
CA LYS A 314 -2.75 -17.33 -18.01
C LYS A 314 -4.21 -17.37 -18.44
N SER A 315 -4.90 -18.51 -18.29
CA SER A 315 -6.34 -18.63 -18.59
C SER A 315 -7.23 -18.16 -17.44
N LYS A 316 -6.67 -17.98 -16.23
CA LYS A 316 -7.41 -17.55 -15.05
C LYS A 316 -7.54 -16.03 -14.96
N SER A 317 -8.62 -15.63 -14.29
CA SER A 317 -8.75 -14.29 -13.70
C SER A 317 -8.19 -14.31 -12.29
N TYR A 318 -7.44 -13.28 -11.92
CA TYR A 318 -6.85 -13.11 -10.61
C TYR A 318 -7.49 -11.90 -9.90
N PRO A 319 -8.42 -12.13 -8.95
CA PRO A 319 -9.07 -11.06 -8.20
C PRO A 319 -8.06 -10.30 -7.32
N PHE A 320 -8.14 -8.98 -7.33
CA PHE A 320 -7.31 -8.12 -6.49
C PHE A 320 -8.02 -6.85 -6.00
N GLY A 321 -7.53 -6.31 -4.88
CA GLY A 321 -7.89 -5.00 -4.34
C GLY A 321 -6.67 -4.10 -4.19
N MET A 322 -6.90 -2.79 -4.07
CA MET A 322 -5.82 -1.79 -3.91
C MET A 322 -6.18 -0.76 -2.84
N ALA A 323 -5.15 -0.22 -2.19
CA ALA A 323 -5.29 0.86 -1.22
C ALA A 323 -4.13 1.86 -1.29
N ILE A 324 -4.43 3.14 -1.06
CA ILE A 324 -3.45 4.24 -0.97
C ILE A 324 -3.50 4.85 0.43
N PHE A 325 -2.34 5.08 1.02
CA PHE A 325 -2.20 5.67 2.34
C PHE A 325 -1.53 7.03 2.16
N ASP A 326 -2.20 8.09 2.57
CA ASP A 326 -1.64 9.44 2.65
C ASP A 326 -1.16 9.69 4.08
N ASN A 327 0.16 9.76 4.25
CA ASN A 327 0.80 10.06 5.54
C ASN A 327 0.28 9.26 6.73
N SER A 328 -0.06 7.98 6.55
CA SER A 328 -0.94 7.27 7.48
C SER A 328 -0.44 5.89 7.91
N GLN A 329 -0.53 5.62 9.21
CA GLN A 329 -0.17 4.32 9.76
C GLN A 329 -1.13 3.21 9.35
N ILE A 330 -2.43 3.45 9.42
CA ILE A 330 -3.47 2.45 9.14
C ILE A 330 -4.65 2.96 8.31
N ASN A 331 -4.94 4.26 8.31
CA ASN A 331 -6.00 4.82 7.47
C ASN A 331 -5.61 4.77 5.99
N HIS A 332 -6.54 4.48 5.10
CA HIS A 332 -6.25 4.34 3.68
C HIS A 332 -7.49 4.55 2.83
N LEU A 333 -7.26 5.12 1.65
CA LEU A 333 -8.23 5.17 0.58
C LEU A 333 -8.35 3.79 -0.05
N TYR A 334 -9.57 3.29 -0.16
CA TYR A 334 -9.88 2.02 -0.81
C TYR A 334 -11.13 2.12 -1.68
N HIS A 335 -11.42 1.02 -2.38
CA HIS A 335 -12.64 0.78 -3.13
C HIS A 335 -13.30 -0.50 -2.60
N GLU A 336 -14.63 -0.52 -2.47
CA GLU A 336 -15.36 -1.68 -1.94
C GLU A 336 -15.46 -2.84 -2.94
N GLY A 337 -15.49 -2.52 -4.24
CA GLY A 337 -15.54 -3.50 -5.31
C GLY A 337 -14.22 -4.23 -5.56
N ILE A 338 -14.30 -5.24 -6.42
CA ILE A 338 -13.18 -6.08 -6.83
C ILE A 338 -12.67 -5.73 -8.24
N PHE A 339 -11.37 -5.87 -8.46
CA PHE A 339 -10.73 -5.80 -9.77
C PHE A 339 -10.16 -7.16 -10.16
N ASN A 340 -10.00 -7.38 -11.46
CA ASN A 340 -9.55 -8.67 -11.99
C ASN A 340 -8.36 -8.48 -12.92
N LEU A 341 -7.24 -9.14 -12.63
CA LEU A 341 -6.13 -9.25 -13.55
C LEU A 341 -6.35 -10.44 -14.50
N THR A 342 -6.25 -10.19 -15.80
CA THR A 342 -6.28 -11.23 -16.85
C THR A 342 -5.07 -11.09 -17.76
N PHE A 343 -4.59 -12.20 -18.32
CA PHE A 343 -3.45 -12.21 -19.24
C PHE A 343 -3.91 -12.35 -20.69
N LYS A 344 -3.26 -11.64 -21.62
CA LYS A 344 -3.55 -11.70 -23.06
C LYS A 344 -2.31 -11.79 -23.95
#